data_AF-A0AAV4EWG8-F1
#
_entry.id   AF-A0AAV4EWG8-F1
#
_cell.length_a   1.000
_cell.length_b   1.000
_cell.length_c   1.000
_cell.angle_alpha   90.00
_cell.angle_beta   90.00
_cell.angle_gamma   90.00
#
_symmetry.space_group_name_H-M   'P 1'
#
loop_
_entity.id
_entity.type
_entity.pdbx_description
1 polymer ?
#
loop_
_entity_poly.entity_id
_entity_poly.type
_entity_poly.pdbx_seq_one_letter_code
_entity_poly.pdbx_strand_id
1 'polypeptide(L)'
;MKRHLKRREKTRKAQPLTSDSNDQEWRKVAVYHLTWGTIWHRKAGIVLFTTQQIRDIWRFCCSSPPGEGTVLGVDKTFNLGQLHVTHTVFKHLGIVRPTTNTHPIFIGPTLIHGNSDRKTYSTFFNFIKQEFEDAPKDPVIGSDEEMAIRIAVIWVFFMFRSKVQAL
;
A
#
# COMPACT_ATOMS: atom_id res chain seq x y z
N MET A 1 48.21 2.95 -42.14
CA MET A 1 47.53 2.23 -41.03
C MET A 1 47.17 3.23 -39.93
N LYS A 2 45.92 3.69 -39.88
CA LYS A 2 45.21 4.35 -38.76
C LYS A 2 43.75 4.57 -39.23
N ARG A 3 42.85 3.64 -38.88
CA ARG A 3 41.40 3.78 -39.14
C ARG A 3 40.79 4.60 -38.01
N HIS A 4 40.42 5.85 -38.28
CA HIS A 4 39.67 6.68 -37.34
C HIS A 4 38.20 6.24 -37.33
N LEU A 5 37.83 5.48 -36.30
CA LEU A 5 36.44 5.11 -36.01
C LEU A 5 35.75 6.31 -35.34
N LYS A 6 34.96 7.08 -36.10
CA LYS A 6 34.09 8.14 -35.56
C LYS A 6 32.98 7.48 -34.73
N ARG A 7 33.10 7.52 -33.40
CA ARG A 7 32.07 7.08 -32.44
C ARG A 7 30.88 8.05 -32.56
N ARG A 8 29.76 7.59 -33.13
CA ARG A 8 28.48 8.32 -33.10
C ARG A 8 27.91 8.25 -31.69
N GLU A 9 28.15 9.27 -30.87
CA GLU A 9 27.36 9.52 -29.66
C GLU A 9 25.96 9.98 -30.07
N LYS A 10 24.99 9.09 -29.91
CA LYS A 10 23.57 9.43 -30.02
C LYS A 10 23.14 9.92 -28.63
N THR A 11 23.47 11.15 -28.28
CA THR A 11 22.89 11.84 -27.12
C THR A 11 21.39 11.95 -27.33
N ARG A 12 20.62 11.03 -26.74
CA ARG A 12 19.19 11.25 -26.51
C ARG A 12 19.11 12.42 -25.54
N LYS A 13 18.76 13.60 -26.03
CA LYS A 13 18.37 14.71 -25.17
C LYS A 13 17.22 14.20 -24.30
N ALA A 14 17.44 14.12 -22.99
CA ALA A 14 16.36 13.97 -22.04
C ALA A 14 15.41 15.15 -22.27
N GLN A 15 14.14 14.86 -22.57
CA GLN A 15 13.14 15.91 -22.57
C GLN A 15 13.04 16.45 -21.13
N PRO A 16 12.98 17.78 -20.93
CA PRO A 16 12.71 18.32 -19.61
C PRO A 16 11.37 17.79 -19.15
N LEU A 17 11.32 17.22 -17.94
CA LEU A 17 10.06 17.02 -17.23
C LEU A 17 9.40 18.39 -17.15
N THR A 18 8.31 18.57 -17.89
CA THR A 18 7.45 19.73 -17.76
C THR A 18 6.97 19.75 -16.32
N SER A 19 7.33 20.80 -15.60
CA SER A 19 6.80 21.08 -14.28
C SER A 19 5.32 21.41 -14.42
N ASP A 20 4.48 20.39 -14.51
CA ASP A 20 3.05 20.55 -14.34
C ASP A 20 2.82 20.84 -12.86
N SER A 21 2.41 22.08 -12.60
CA SER A 21 2.24 22.72 -11.30
C SER A 21 1.05 22.17 -10.51
N ASN A 22 0.87 20.86 -10.46
CA ASN A 22 -0.19 20.18 -9.71
C ASN A 22 0.33 19.16 -8.68
N ASP A 23 1.65 19.12 -8.49
CA ASP A 23 2.34 18.29 -7.50
C ASP A 23 2.16 18.82 -6.06
N GLN A 24 0.92 18.82 -5.56
CA GLN A 24 0.69 18.85 -4.10
C GLN A 24 -0.67 18.31 -3.69
N GLU A 25 -1.04 17.15 -4.21
CA GLU A 25 -2.22 16.42 -3.76
C GLU A 25 -1.86 15.48 -2.59
N TRP A 26 -1.62 16.04 -1.41
CA TRP A 26 -1.66 15.27 -0.16
C TRP A 26 -3.11 14.86 0.13
N ARG A 27 -3.64 13.92 -0.64
CA ARG A 27 -5.04 13.52 -0.53
C ARG A 27 -5.23 12.37 0.45
N LYS A 28 -6.00 12.70 1.50
CA LYS A 28 -6.62 11.87 2.54
C LYS A 28 -5.70 11.41 3.67
N VAL A 29 -5.54 12.28 4.67
CA VAL A 29 -5.22 11.85 6.04
C VAL A 29 -6.54 11.56 6.74
N ALA A 30 -6.78 10.31 7.09
CA ALA A 30 -7.96 9.96 7.87
C ALA A 30 -7.55 9.87 9.36
N VAL A 31 -7.94 10.90 10.12
CA VAL A 31 -7.72 11.00 11.57
C VAL A 31 -9.02 10.67 12.28
N TYR A 32 -9.03 9.63 13.12
CA TYR A 32 -10.21 9.30 13.94
C TYR A 32 -10.12 10.03 15.28
N HIS A 33 -11.06 10.95 15.52
CA HIS A 33 -11.06 11.81 16.71
C HIS A 33 -11.65 11.16 17.97
N LEU A 34 -11.04 11.53 19.09
CA LEU A 34 -11.35 11.20 20.47
C LEU A 34 -12.50 12.07 21.00
N THR A 35 -13.49 11.44 21.63
CA THR A 35 -14.52 12.12 22.42
C THR A 35 -13.89 12.64 23.72
N TRP A 36 -14.02 13.95 23.94
CA TRP A 36 -13.59 14.61 25.18
C TRP A 36 -14.45 14.12 26.34
N GLY A 37 -13.81 13.49 27.34
CA GLY A 37 -14.48 13.23 28.61
C GLY A 37 -14.00 12.05 29.44
N THR A 38 -13.33 11.02 28.89
CA THR A 38 -13.01 9.83 29.74
C THR A 38 -11.94 8.86 29.24
N ILE A 39 -10.95 9.25 28.41
CA ILE A 39 -10.10 8.25 27.77
C ILE A 39 -8.62 8.66 27.72
N TRP A 40 -7.86 8.28 28.75
CA TRP A 40 -6.40 8.18 28.71
C TRP A 40 -5.89 6.87 28.06
N HIS A 41 -6.77 6.06 27.45
CA HIS A 41 -6.44 4.69 27.01
C HIS A 41 -6.76 4.32 25.54
N ARG A 42 -7.27 5.23 24.71
CA ARG A 42 -7.37 4.99 23.26
C ARG A 42 -6.33 5.83 22.55
N LYS A 43 -5.18 5.23 22.25
CA LYS A 43 -4.20 5.91 21.41
C LYS A 43 -4.75 6.00 19.98
N ALA A 44 -4.69 7.19 19.39
CA ALA A 44 -5.19 7.45 18.05
C ALA A 44 -4.39 6.70 16.97
N GLY A 45 -5.00 6.56 15.79
CA GLY A 45 -4.36 6.00 14.59
C GLY A 45 -4.62 6.88 13.38
N ILE A 46 -3.61 7.01 12.53
CA ILE A 46 -3.63 7.79 11.29
C ILE A 46 -3.25 6.88 10.13
N VAL A 47 -4.05 6.89 9.08
CA VAL A 47 -3.77 6.17 7.84
C VAL A 47 -3.25 7.16 6.79
N LEU A 48 -2.10 6.85 6.20
CA LEU A 48 -1.40 7.66 5.22
C LEU A 48 -1.25 6.88 3.92
N PHE A 49 -1.68 7.46 2.80
CA PHE A 49 -1.45 6.91 1.47
C PHE A 49 -1.55 8.00 0.41
N THR A 50 -1.05 7.69 -0.78
CA THR A 50 -1.31 8.46 -2.00
C THR A 50 -2.33 7.73 -2.86
N THR A 51 -3.05 8.48 -3.69
CA THR A 51 -3.96 7.88 -4.67
C THR A 51 -3.22 6.92 -5.62
N GLN A 52 -1.97 7.22 -5.96
CA GLN A 52 -1.16 6.36 -6.81
C GLN A 52 -0.90 4.99 -6.16
N GLN A 53 -0.55 4.96 -4.86
CA GLN A 53 -0.39 3.69 -4.13
C GLN A 53 -1.66 2.85 -4.14
N ILE A 54 -2.82 3.46 -3.93
CA ILE A 54 -4.11 2.76 -4.00
C ILE A 54 -4.35 2.18 -5.39
N ARG A 55 -4.13 2.96 -6.46
CA ARG A 55 -4.29 2.50 -7.85
C ARG A 55 -3.35 1.36 -8.20
N ASP A 56 -2.10 1.42 -7.76
CA ASP A 56 -1.13 0.37 -8.04
C ASP A 56 -1.45 -0.92 -7.30
N ILE A 57 -1.89 -0.84 -6.04
CA ILE A 57 -2.36 -2.01 -5.29
C ILE A 57 -3.63 -2.58 -5.94
N TRP A 58 -4.59 -1.74 -6.30
CA TRP A 58 -5.79 -2.17 -7.02
C TRP A 58 -5.41 -2.93 -8.29
N ARG A 59 -4.48 -2.39 -9.08
CA ARG A 59 -4.03 -3.00 -10.33
C ARG A 59 -3.30 -4.33 -10.11
N PHE A 60 -2.31 -4.36 -9.21
CA PHE A 60 -1.37 -5.48 -9.09
C PHE A 60 -1.78 -6.55 -8.07
N CYS A 61 -2.54 -6.18 -7.04
CA CYS A 61 -2.99 -7.10 -5.99
C CYS A 61 -4.44 -7.54 -6.19
N CYS A 62 -5.29 -6.67 -6.73
CA CYS A 62 -6.74 -6.91 -6.80
C CYS A 62 -7.25 -7.22 -8.21
N SER A 63 -6.71 -6.61 -9.27
CA SER A 63 -7.24 -6.77 -10.63
C SER A 63 -6.46 -7.73 -11.54
N SER A 64 -5.29 -8.23 -11.12
CA SER A 64 -4.48 -9.14 -11.94
C SER A 64 -5.15 -10.51 -12.16
N PRO A 65 -4.91 -11.15 -13.32
CA PRO A 65 -5.30 -12.54 -13.56
C PRO A 65 -4.79 -13.50 -12.47
N PRO A 66 -5.46 -14.66 -12.28
CA PRO A 66 -4.98 -15.69 -11.36
C PRO A 66 -3.52 -16.08 -11.66
N GLY A 67 -2.66 -16.05 -10.63
CA GLY A 67 -1.23 -16.38 -10.77
C GLY A 67 -0.31 -15.23 -11.21
N GLU A 68 -0.88 -14.12 -11.69
CA GLU A 68 -0.10 -12.95 -12.16
C GLU A 68 -0.14 -11.76 -11.19
N GLY A 69 -0.93 -11.86 -10.12
CA GLY A 69 -1.01 -10.85 -9.07
C GLY A 69 0.16 -10.91 -8.09
N THR A 70 0.31 -9.84 -7.31
CA THR A 70 1.23 -9.79 -6.19
C THR A 70 0.50 -9.83 -4.85
N VAL A 71 1.24 -10.20 -3.81
CA VAL A 71 0.77 -10.21 -2.43
C VAL A 71 0.89 -8.79 -1.86
N LEU A 72 -0.15 -8.33 -1.18
CA LEU A 72 -0.05 -7.14 -0.34
C LEU A 72 0.51 -7.57 1.03
N GLY A 73 1.82 -7.36 1.20
CA GLY A 73 2.51 -7.59 2.46
C GLY A 73 2.11 -6.54 3.50
N VAL A 74 2.01 -6.93 4.75
CA VAL A 74 1.74 -6.07 5.91
C VAL A 74 2.79 -6.38 6.97
N ASP A 75 3.46 -5.35 7.45
CA ASP A 75 4.52 -5.51 8.44
C ASP A 75 4.49 -4.36 9.46
N LYS A 76 4.58 -4.70 10.76
CA LYS A 76 4.76 -3.73 11.83
C LYS A 76 6.25 -3.58 12.09
N THR A 77 6.80 -2.47 11.61
CA THR A 77 8.26 -2.32 11.44
C THR A 77 8.92 -1.58 12.59
N PHE A 78 8.43 -0.38 12.94
CA PHE A 78 9.17 0.55 13.80
C PHE A 78 8.34 1.08 14.97
N ASN A 79 9.02 1.30 16.10
CA ASN A 79 8.53 2.14 17.18
C ASN A 79 9.04 3.57 16.96
N LEU A 80 8.13 4.50 16.66
CA LEU A 80 8.37 5.95 16.70
C LEU A 80 8.00 6.46 18.09
N GLY A 81 8.92 6.29 19.04
CA GLY A 81 8.66 6.58 20.46
C GLY A 81 7.58 5.67 21.02
N GLN A 82 6.40 6.22 21.33
CA GLN A 82 5.24 5.46 21.86
C GLN A 82 4.24 5.02 20.78
N LEU A 83 4.53 5.32 19.51
CA LEU A 83 3.72 4.95 18.35
C LEU A 83 4.40 3.82 17.59
N HIS A 84 3.59 2.96 17.01
CA HIS A 84 3.98 1.93 16.07
C HIS A 84 3.68 2.39 14.64
N VAL A 85 4.48 1.89 13.71
CA VAL A 85 4.25 2.07 12.28
C VAL A 85 4.05 0.70 11.63
N THR A 86 2.90 0.54 10.99
CA THR A 86 2.58 -0.63 10.19
C THR A 86 2.52 -0.20 8.74
N HIS A 87 3.43 -0.76 7.92
CA HIS A 87 3.47 -0.49 6.49
C HIS A 87 2.83 -1.64 5.73
N THR A 88 2.25 -1.30 4.58
CA THR A 88 1.98 -2.30 3.54
C THR A 88 3.03 -2.21 2.44
N VAL A 89 3.30 -3.34 1.77
CA VAL A 89 4.26 -3.44 0.68
C VAL A 89 3.73 -4.34 -0.42
N PHE A 90 4.12 -4.07 -1.67
CA PHE A 90 3.72 -4.88 -2.82
C PHE A 90 4.81 -4.86 -3.90
N LYS A 91 4.82 -5.84 -4.81
CA LYS A 91 5.72 -5.79 -5.97
C LYS A 91 5.11 -4.92 -7.07
N HIS A 92 5.83 -3.91 -7.53
CA HIS A 92 5.36 -3.05 -8.61
C HIS A 92 5.60 -3.72 -9.97
N LEU A 93 4.58 -4.39 -10.51
CA LEU A 93 4.72 -5.24 -11.72
C LEU A 93 4.95 -4.45 -13.01
N GLY A 94 4.67 -3.14 -13.02
CA GLY A 94 4.95 -2.27 -14.17
C GLY A 94 6.43 -1.90 -14.36
N ILE A 95 7.32 -2.26 -13.41
CA ILE A 95 8.74 -1.90 -13.44
C ILE A 95 9.57 -3.16 -13.23
N VAL A 96 10.65 -3.32 -14.00
CA VAL A 96 11.65 -4.38 -13.80
C VAL A 96 13.00 -3.72 -13.56
N ARG A 97 13.68 -4.10 -12.48
CA ARG A 97 15.03 -3.61 -12.20
C ARG A 97 16.01 -4.19 -13.23
N PRO A 98 16.76 -3.36 -13.98
CA PRO A 98 17.70 -3.87 -14.98
C PRO A 98 18.80 -4.75 -14.42
N THR A 99 19.19 -4.50 -13.16
CA THR A 99 20.31 -5.19 -12.50
C THR A 99 19.94 -6.60 -12.02
N THR A 100 18.72 -6.78 -11.50
CA THR A 100 18.28 -8.05 -10.90
C THR A 100 17.27 -8.79 -11.76
N ASN A 101 16.74 -8.16 -12.82
CA ASN A 101 15.63 -8.65 -13.63
C ASN A 101 14.40 -9.04 -12.78
N THR A 102 14.15 -8.31 -11.70
CA THR A 102 13.03 -8.54 -10.78
C THR A 102 12.20 -7.28 -10.57
N HIS A 103 10.92 -7.47 -10.21
CA HIS A 103 10.04 -6.38 -9.82
C HIS A 103 10.46 -5.79 -8.47
N PRO A 104 10.59 -4.45 -8.35
CA PRO A 104 10.88 -3.80 -7.08
C PRO A 104 9.72 -3.93 -6.10
N ILE A 105 10.02 -3.96 -4.80
CA ILE A 105 9.02 -3.80 -3.73
C ILE A 105 8.80 -2.31 -3.48
N PHE A 106 7.54 -1.91 -3.44
CA PHE A 106 7.09 -0.54 -3.18
C PHE A 106 6.31 -0.48 -1.87
N ILE A 107 6.37 0.68 -1.20
CA ILE A 107 5.58 0.96 0.01
C ILE A 107 4.17 1.37 -0.42
N GLY A 108 3.17 0.77 0.22
CA GLY A 108 1.75 1.11 0.09
C GLY A 108 1.25 1.99 1.24
N PRO A 109 -0.07 1.98 1.52
CA PRO A 109 -0.64 2.62 2.69
C PRO A 109 0.09 2.27 3.99
N THR A 110 0.17 3.26 4.87
CA THR A 110 0.88 3.19 6.15
C THR A 110 -0.06 3.58 7.28
N LEU A 111 -0.05 2.82 8.36
CA LEU A 111 -0.74 3.11 9.60
C LEU A 111 0.27 3.56 10.65
N ILE A 112 0.08 4.76 11.19
CA ILE A 112 0.77 5.22 12.40
C ILE A 112 -0.23 5.13 13.54
N HIS A 113 0.07 4.35 14.57
CA HIS A 113 -0.90 4.02 15.61
C HIS A 113 -0.25 3.78 16.95
N GLY A 114 -0.96 4.05 18.04
CA GLY A 114 -0.42 3.75 19.36
C GLY A 114 -0.75 2.36 19.92
N ASN A 115 -1.69 1.63 19.30
CA ASN A 115 -2.19 0.34 19.78
C ASN A 115 -2.00 -0.76 18.74
N SER A 116 -1.23 -1.80 19.07
CA SER A 116 -1.08 -2.99 18.21
C SER A 116 -2.17 -4.04 18.46
N ASP A 117 -3.44 -3.64 18.42
CA ASP A 117 -4.58 -4.54 18.67
C ASP A 117 -5.39 -4.82 17.40
N ARG A 118 -6.17 -5.90 17.45
CA ARG A 118 -7.02 -6.35 16.34
C ARG A 118 -7.97 -5.24 15.86
N LYS A 119 -8.50 -4.42 16.77
CA LYS A 119 -9.46 -3.37 16.41
C LYS A 119 -8.78 -2.28 15.59
N THR A 120 -7.58 -1.89 15.98
CA THR A 120 -6.76 -0.89 15.30
C THR A 120 -6.42 -1.34 13.88
N TYR A 121 -5.98 -2.59 13.72
CA TYR A 121 -5.74 -3.15 12.38
C TYR A 121 -7.02 -3.35 11.56
N SER A 122 -8.13 -3.76 12.17
CA SER A 122 -9.41 -3.88 11.46
C SER A 122 -9.87 -2.53 10.91
N THR A 123 -9.72 -1.45 11.70
CA THR A 123 -10.00 -0.09 11.22
C THR A 123 -9.13 0.23 9.99
N PHE A 124 -7.82 0.02 10.09
CA PHE A 124 -6.90 0.25 8.96
C PHE A 124 -7.28 -0.54 7.70
N PHE A 125 -7.55 -1.83 7.83
CA PHE A 125 -7.94 -2.66 6.69
C PHE A 125 -9.30 -2.28 6.10
N ASN A 126 -10.25 -1.84 6.92
CA ASN A 126 -11.52 -1.31 6.41
C ASN A 126 -11.30 -0.05 5.55
N PHE A 127 -10.40 0.85 5.95
CA PHE A 127 -10.07 2.03 5.13
C PHE A 127 -9.48 1.65 3.78
N ILE A 128 -8.52 0.74 3.78
CA ILE A 128 -7.93 0.25 2.54
C ILE A 128 -8.98 -0.47 1.68
N LYS A 129 -9.82 -1.31 2.28
CA LYS A 129 -10.83 -2.10 1.57
C LYS A 129 -11.89 -1.21 0.90
N GLN A 130 -12.30 -0.11 1.54
CA GLN A 130 -13.22 0.86 0.95
C GLN A 130 -12.65 1.48 -0.33
N GLU A 131 -11.34 1.73 -0.38
CA GLU A 131 -10.70 2.24 -1.60
C GLU A 131 -10.59 1.17 -2.71
N PHE A 132 -10.95 -0.09 -2.43
CA PHE A 132 -10.97 -1.22 -3.37
C PHE A 132 -12.38 -1.78 -3.62
N GLU A 133 -13.44 -1.05 -3.32
CA GLU A 133 -14.83 -1.56 -3.39
C GLU A 133 -15.19 -2.10 -4.79
N ASP A 134 -14.69 -1.45 -5.86
CA ASP A 134 -14.92 -1.86 -7.24
C ASP A 134 -13.92 -2.90 -7.78
N ALA A 135 -13.07 -3.47 -6.92
CA ALA A 135 -12.08 -4.44 -7.35
C ALA A 135 -12.72 -5.81 -7.62
N PRO A 136 -12.27 -6.54 -8.67
CA PRO A 136 -12.86 -7.85 -9.00
C PRO A 136 -12.58 -8.94 -7.95
N LYS A 137 -11.57 -8.75 -7.10
CA LYS A 137 -11.28 -9.60 -5.94
C LYS A 137 -10.55 -8.81 -4.86
N ASP A 138 -10.67 -9.29 -3.62
CA ASP A 138 -9.85 -8.81 -2.51
C ASP A 138 -8.36 -9.16 -2.75
N PRO A 139 -7.42 -8.33 -2.26
CA PRO A 139 -6.00 -8.64 -2.34
C PRO A 139 -5.65 -9.87 -1.50
N VAL A 140 -4.67 -10.65 -1.96
CA VAL A 140 -4.02 -11.66 -1.12
C VAL A 140 -3.13 -10.94 -0.12
N ILE A 141 -3.45 -11.06 1.18
CA ILE A 141 -2.68 -10.42 2.25
C ILE A 141 -1.61 -11.38 2.76
N GLY A 142 -0.36 -10.90 2.77
CA GLY A 142 0.75 -11.54 3.45
C GLY A 142 1.07 -10.75 4.73
N SER A 143 1.25 -11.43 5.84
CA SER A 143 1.62 -10.83 7.13
C SER A 143 2.62 -11.75 7.82
N ASP A 144 3.36 -11.21 8.78
CA ASP A 144 4.07 -12.01 9.77
C ASP A 144 3.09 -12.75 10.72
N GLU A 145 3.63 -13.39 11.76
CA GLU A 145 2.86 -14.17 12.72
C GLU A 145 2.07 -13.32 13.74
N GLU A 146 2.00 -11.98 13.58
CA GLU A 146 1.26 -11.13 14.52
C GLU A 146 -0.24 -11.47 14.49
N MET A 147 -0.70 -12.13 15.56
CA MET A 147 -2.07 -12.66 15.67
C MET A 147 -3.15 -11.58 15.49
N ALA A 148 -2.90 -10.36 15.99
CA ALA A 148 -3.82 -9.25 15.87
C ALA A 148 -4.05 -8.84 14.40
N ILE A 149 -3.00 -8.84 13.58
CA ILE A 149 -3.08 -8.56 12.14
C ILE A 149 -3.84 -9.68 11.44
N ARG A 150 -3.47 -10.94 11.70
CA ARG A 150 -4.12 -12.11 11.09
C ARG A 150 -5.62 -12.15 11.34
N ILE A 151 -6.06 -11.96 12.58
CA ILE A 151 -7.50 -11.94 12.90
C ILE A 151 -8.17 -10.74 12.24
N ALA A 152 -7.53 -9.57 12.21
CA ALA A 152 -8.09 -8.39 11.57
C ALA A 152 -8.30 -8.59 10.06
N VAL A 153 -7.33 -9.20 9.36
CA VAL A 153 -7.45 -9.58 7.93
C VAL A 153 -8.64 -10.53 7.73
N ILE A 154 -8.74 -11.58 8.56
CA ILE A 154 -9.87 -12.52 8.51
C ILE A 154 -11.21 -11.82 8.65
N TRP A 155 -11.28 -10.89 9.60
CA TRP A 155 -12.52 -10.20 9.89
C TRP A 155 -12.95 -9.27 8.75
N VAL A 156 -12.01 -8.57 8.12
CA VAL A 156 -12.31 -7.56 7.09
C VAL A 156 -12.46 -8.16 5.69
N PHE A 157 -11.57 -9.08 5.30
CA PHE A 157 -11.53 -9.58 3.92
C PHE A 157 -12.32 -10.88 3.72
N PHE A 158 -12.40 -11.75 4.74
CA PHE A 158 -13.01 -13.07 4.57
C PHE A 158 -14.42 -13.20 5.15
N MET A 159 -14.73 -12.58 6.30
CA MET A 159 -15.98 -12.86 7.02
C MET A 159 -17.24 -12.19 6.44
N PHE A 160 -17.12 -11.17 5.59
CA PHE A 160 -18.26 -10.40 5.06
C PHE A 160 -18.68 -10.74 3.62
N ARG A 161 -18.06 -11.71 2.93
CA ARG A 161 -18.45 -12.07 1.54
C ARG A 161 -19.78 -12.84 1.42
N SER A 162 -20.34 -13.36 2.51
CA SER A 162 -21.44 -14.34 2.47
C SER A 162 -22.85 -13.77 2.22
N LYS A 163 -23.04 -12.50 1.86
CA LYS A 163 -24.40 -11.92 1.76
C LYS A 163 -24.83 -11.37 0.39
N VAL A 164 -24.01 -11.41 -0.66
CA VAL A 164 -24.35 -10.72 -1.93
C VAL A 164 -24.33 -11.64 -3.17
N GLN A 165 -24.01 -12.94 -3.04
CA GLN A 165 -24.06 -13.87 -4.18
C GLN A 165 -25.34 -14.74 -4.25
N ALA A 166 -26.41 -14.31 -3.57
CA ALA A 166 -27.70 -15.00 -3.58
C ALA A 166 -28.83 -14.05 -4.03
N LEU A 167 -28.70 -13.50 -5.24
CA LEU A 167 -29.78 -12.90 -6.03
C LEU A 167 -29.60 -13.27 -7.50
#